data_AF-A0A8J3KBG8-F1
#
_entry.id   AF-A0A8J3KBG8-F1
#
_cell.length_a   1.000
_cell.length_b   1.000
_cell.length_c   1.000
_cell.angle_alpha   90.00
_cell.angle_beta   90.00
_cell.angle_gamma   90.00
#
_symmetry.space_group_name_H-M   'P 1'
#
loop_
_entity.id
_entity.type
_entity.pdbx_description
1 polymer ?
#
loop_
_entity_poly.entity_id
_entity_poly.type
_entity_poly.pdbx_seq_one_letter_code
_entity_poly.pdbx_strand_id
1 'polypeptide(L)'
;MSTEIERRYERLLRLYPKAYLDHRGAEMLGTLLDAADDGRGRPPRREIAALMLGALRARVGAAAGLPVGEAWLSAVRVGALLLLAYGAALSATRAGRVVFSDLLGDGLRLATELGFVGATVALVPALYLAARGRYGWATAIAGVGFAFEQLAQIGPHLYWNIKWAAEEPPLTEGWAQISWHLLEDRLADYKFWPLTLAVLLMLPLLRRRLAVPGTPLWWLLAVPLSVLLLPTDFNATLRWQPFALTAVCLGALAWSFVDARVGLAVAVLPLPLFLQGLGHRYLPSLQGNDYSVSAIIAPAVVTAVLIAAGAVLVRRQARL
;
A
#
# COMPACT_ATOMS: atom_id res chain seq x y z
N MET A 1 44.20 -24.48 -10.17
CA MET A 1 42.99 -23.91 -10.80
C MET A 1 41.86 -23.66 -9.81
N SER A 2 41.76 -24.37 -8.68
CA SER A 2 40.70 -24.11 -7.67
C SER A 2 40.74 -22.68 -7.08
N THR A 3 41.92 -22.07 -7.00
CA THR A 3 42.09 -20.75 -6.37
C THR A 3 41.40 -19.59 -7.11
N GLU A 4 41.14 -19.68 -8.42
CA GLU A 4 40.42 -18.61 -9.14
C GLU A 4 38.91 -18.71 -8.93
N ILE A 5 38.33 -19.91 -9.02
CA ILE A 5 36.89 -20.12 -8.84
C ILE A 5 36.48 -19.89 -7.38
N GLU A 6 37.31 -20.31 -6.41
CA GLU A 6 37.15 -20.02 -4.99
C GLU A 6 37.06 -18.51 -4.73
N ARG A 7 38.02 -17.72 -5.22
CA ARG A 7 37.99 -16.25 -5.10
C ARG A 7 36.74 -15.62 -5.72
N ARG A 8 36.18 -16.22 -6.79
CA ARG A 8 34.94 -15.74 -7.41
C ARG A 8 33.74 -16.04 -6.51
N TYR A 9 33.66 -17.24 -5.93
CA TYR A 9 32.61 -17.58 -4.96
C TYR A 9 32.71 -16.74 -3.69
N GLU A 10 33.91 -16.51 -3.14
CA GLU A 10 34.10 -15.61 -2.01
C GLU A 10 33.58 -14.19 -2.31
N ARG A 11 33.85 -13.65 -3.50
CA ARG A 11 33.31 -12.34 -3.90
C ARG A 11 31.78 -12.32 -3.96
N LEU A 12 31.16 -13.40 -4.44
CA LEU A 12 29.70 -13.53 -4.45
C LEU A 12 29.15 -13.67 -3.03
N LEU A 13 29.81 -14.44 -2.17
CA LEU A 13 29.42 -14.63 -0.78
C LEU A 13 29.51 -13.35 0.04
N ARG A 14 30.41 -12.39 -0.29
CA ARG A 14 30.42 -11.05 0.33
C ARG A 14 29.11 -10.27 0.18
N LEU A 15 28.22 -10.68 -0.74
CA LEU A 15 26.87 -10.12 -0.81
C LEU A 15 26.01 -10.50 0.39
N TYR A 16 26.31 -11.58 1.13
CA TYR A 16 25.56 -11.95 2.33
C TYR A 16 25.88 -11.02 3.52
N PRO A 17 24.97 -10.86 4.50
CA PRO A 17 25.26 -10.17 5.75
C PRO A 17 26.46 -10.81 6.47
N LYS A 18 27.33 -9.99 7.07
CA LYS A 18 28.54 -10.49 7.75
C LYS A 18 28.22 -11.53 8.84
N ALA A 19 27.23 -11.26 9.68
CA ALA A 19 26.78 -12.20 10.71
C ALA A 19 26.36 -13.56 10.14
N TYR A 20 25.77 -13.60 8.94
CA TYR A 20 25.39 -14.85 8.28
C TYR A 20 26.62 -15.60 7.76
N LEU A 21 27.58 -14.88 7.16
CA LEU A 21 28.85 -15.44 6.71
C LEU A 21 29.69 -15.99 7.85
N ASP A 22 29.69 -15.34 9.01
CA ASP A 22 30.43 -15.80 10.19
C ASP A 22 29.97 -17.18 10.66
N HIS A 23 28.70 -17.54 10.44
CA HIS A 23 28.12 -18.83 10.87
C HIS A 23 28.10 -19.89 9.76
N ARG A 24 27.84 -19.50 8.50
CA ARG A 24 27.59 -20.43 7.38
C ARG A 24 28.54 -20.27 6.20
N GLY A 25 29.41 -19.25 6.21
CA GLY A 25 30.21 -18.87 5.05
C GLY A 25 31.16 -19.96 4.58
N ALA A 26 31.86 -20.63 5.51
CA ALA A 26 32.78 -21.72 5.19
C ALA A 26 32.06 -22.95 4.64
N GLU A 27 30.94 -23.35 5.24
CA GLU A 27 30.10 -24.47 4.79
C GLU A 27 29.53 -24.21 3.39
N MET A 28 29.03 -23.00 3.14
CA MET A 28 28.53 -22.60 1.83
C MET A 28 29.64 -22.61 0.78
N LEU A 29 30.82 -22.07 1.09
CA LEU A 29 31.95 -22.07 0.16
C LEU A 29 32.38 -23.50 -0.18
N GLY A 30 32.50 -24.37 0.83
CA GLY A 30 32.82 -25.80 0.62
C GLY A 30 31.79 -26.47 -0.28
N THR A 31 30.50 -26.30 0.00
CA THR A 31 29.42 -26.89 -0.80
C THR A 31 29.42 -26.39 -2.26
N LEU A 32 29.72 -25.10 -2.49
CA LEU A 32 29.81 -24.54 -3.84
C LEU A 32 31.03 -25.05 -4.60
N LEU A 33 32.16 -25.27 -3.91
CA LEU A 33 33.37 -25.85 -4.50
C LEU A 33 33.19 -27.33 -4.80
N ASP A 34 32.55 -28.10 -3.91
CA ASP A 34 32.25 -29.52 -4.10
C ASP A 34 31.27 -29.75 -5.26
N ALA A 35 30.35 -28.81 -5.48
CA ALA A 35 29.40 -28.85 -6.59
C ALA A 35 29.97 -28.34 -7.92
N ALA A 36 31.13 -27.69 -7.90
CA ALA A 36 31.75 -27.16 -9.11
C ALA A 36 32.50 -28.29 -9.85
N ASP A 37 32.03 -28.64 -11.06
CA ASP A 37 32.72 -29.63 -11.91
C ASP A 37 34.21 -29.30 -12.07
N ASP A 38 35.06 -30.30 -11.85
CA ASP A 38 36.51 -30.23 -12.04
C ASP A 38 36.84 -29.77 -13.47
N GLY A 39 37.24 -28.51 -13.60
CA GLY A 39 37.69 -27.91 -14.87
C GLY A 39 36.98 -26.63 -15.29
N ARG A 40 35.89 -26.22 -14.62
CA ARG A 40 35.25 -24.93 -14.92
C ARG A 40 35.98 -23.76 -14.25
N GLY A 41 36.48 -22.81 -15.03
CA GLY A 41 37.10 -21.58 -14.51
C GLY A 41 36.11 -20.51 -14.03
N ARG A 42 34.80 -20.70 -14.22
CA ARG A 42 33.77 -19.70 -13.87
C ARG A 42 32.49 -20.37 -13.33
N PRO A 43 31.85 -19.77 -12.30
CA PRO A 43 30.55 -20.22 -11.83
C PRO A 43 29.49 -20.10 -12.94
N PRO A 44 28.56 -21.05 -13.06
CA PRO A 44 27.44 -20.96 -13.99
C PRO A 44 26.52 -19.78 -13.63
N ARG A 45 25.96 -19.10 -14.65
CA ARG A 45 25.09 -17.92 -14.47
C ARG A 45 23.91 -18.20 -13.54
N ARG A 46 23.34 -19.42 -13.58
CA ARG A 46 22.24 -19.84 -12.72
C ARG A 46 22.61 -19.83 -11.24
N GLU A 47 23.83 -20.23 -10.92
CA GLU A 47 24.33 -20.29 -9.55
C GLU A 47 24.68 -18.90 -9.03
N ILE A 48 25.26 -18.04 -9.87
CA ILE A 48 25.44 -16.62 -9.56
C ILE A 48 24.09 -15.97 -9.20
N ALA A 49 23.06 -16.19 -10.03
CA ALA A 49 21.72 -15.66 -9.78
C ALA A 49 21.11 -16.22 -8.48
N ALA A 50 21.28 -17.52 -8.21
CA ALA A 50 20.82 -18.15 -6.98
C ALA A 50 21.53 -17.57 -5.73
N LEU A 51 22.84 -17.35 -5.79
CA LEU A 51 23.63 -16.74 -4.72
C LEU A 51 23.24 -15.28 -4.48
N MET A 52 23.06 -14.49 -5.54
CA MET A 52 22.58 -13.11 -5.43
C MET A 52 21.19 -13.04 -4.80
N LEU A 53 20.27 -13.92 -5.23
CA LEU A 53 18.92 -13.98 -4.68
C LEU A 53 18.93 -14.42 -3.21
N GLY A 54 19.74 -15.42 -2.87
CA GLY A 54 19.92 -15.87 -1.48
C GLY A 54 20.51 -14.78 -0.58
N ALA A 55 21.51 -14.04 -1.07
CA ALA A 55 22.10 -12.91 -0.36
C ALA A 55 21.08 -11.79 -0.12
N LEU A 56 20.28 -11.48 -1.13
CA LEU A 56 19.22 -10.46 -1.02
C LEU A 56 18.14 -10.88 -0.01
N ARG A 57 17.70 -12.15 -0.04
CA ARG A 57 16.79 -12.72 0.95
C ARG A 57 17.35 -12.63 2.37
N ALA A 58 18.63 -12.96 2.54
CA ALA A 58 19.31 -12.85 3.83
C ALA A 58 19.36 -11.41 4.35
N ARG A 59 19.62 -10.43 3.47
CA ARG A 59 19.65 -9.00 3.85
C ARG A 59 18.29 -8.43 4.22
N VAL A 60 17.23 -8.85 3.54
CA VAL A 60 15.86 -8.38 3.82
C VAL A 60 15.29 -9.04 5.10
N GLY A 61 16.05 -9.93 5.75
CA GLY A 61 15.56 -10.73 6.87
C GLY A 61 14.42 -11.65 6.46
N ALA A 62 14.30 -11.94 5.15
CA ALA A 62 13.41 -12.97 4.62
C ALA A 62 13.97 -14.37 4.86
N ALA A 63 15.22 -14.47 5.35
CA ALA A 63 15.88 -15.72 5.67
C ALA A 63 15.45 -16.25 7.05
N ALA A 64 14.60 -17.27 6.97
CA ALA A 64 14.43 -18.41 7.88
C ALA A 64 13.95 -18.13 9.31
N GLY A 65 12.76 -18.65 9.63
CA GLY A 65 12.32 -18.92 11.00
C GLY A 65 11.12 -18.13 11.52
N LEU A 66 10.62 -17.12 10.80
CA LEU A 66 9.38 -16.45 11.22
C LEU A 66 8.18 -17.39 10.99
N PRO A 67 7.32 -17.60 11.99
CA PRO A 67 6.10 -18.35 11.80
C PRO A 67 5.20 -17.64 10.77
N VAL A 68 4.45 -18.41 9.97
CA VAL A 68 3.56 -17.90 8.91
C VAL A 68 2.67 -16.75 9.38
N GLY A 69 2.18 -16.82 10.62
CA GLY A 69 1.36 -15.77 11.22
C GLY A 69 2.09 -14.44 11.41
N GLU A 70 3.37 -14.44 11.77
CA GLU A 70 4.18 -13.22 11.90
C GLU A 70 4.54 -12.62 10.55
N ALA A 71 4.84 -13.48 9.56
CA ALA A 71 5.04 -13.03 8.19
C ALA A 71 3.79 -12.33 7.63
N TRP A 72 2.61 -12.91 7.89
CA TRP A 72 1.33 -12.33 7.49
C TRP A 72 1.04 -11.01 8.21
N LEU A 73 1.23 -10.94 9.54
CA LEU A 73 1.04 -9.69 10.29
C LEU A 73 2.02 -8.59 9.84
N SER A 74 3.25 -8.96 9.49
CA SER A 74 4.23 -8.04 8.91
C SER A 74 3.75 -7.48 7.57
N ALA A 75 3.22 -8.35 6.69
CA ALA A 75 2.62 -7.91 5.43
C ALA A 75 1.40 -7.00 5.65
N VAL A 76 0.49 -7.36 6.57
CA VAL A 76 -0.68 -6.55 6.95
C VAL A 76 -0.26 -5.18 7.45
N ARG A 77 0.78 -5.11 8.28
CA ARG A 77 1.34 -3.85 8.75
C ARG A 77 1.86 -2.99 7.61
N VAL A 78 2.66 -3.55 6.70
CA VAL A 78 3.18 -2.80 5.55
C VAL A 78 2.03 -2.35 4.65
N GLY A 79 1.02 -3.20 4.42
CA GLY A 79 -0.19 -2.84 3.70
C GLY A 79 -0.96 -1.69 4.34
N ALA A 80 -1.14 -1.71 5.67
CA ALA A 80 -1.78 -0.62 6.40
C ALA A 80 -0.98 0.70 6.27
N LEU A 81 0.35 0.65 6.34
CA LEU A 81 1.20 1.83 6.15
C LEU A 81 1.13 2.38 4.72
N LEU A 82 1.10 1.51 3.72
CA LEU A 82 0.92 1.90 2.31
C LEU A 82 -0.44 2.56 2.08
N LEU A 83 -1.52 2.02 2.66
CA LEU A 83 -2.85 2.62 2.57
C LEU A 83 -2.99 3.93 3.35
N LEU A 84 -2.34 4.05 4.51
CA LEU A 84 -2.27 5.34 5.23
C LEU A 84 -1.50 6.38 4.44
N ALA A 85 -0.36 6.01 3.84
CA ALA A 85 0.40 6.91 2.98
C ALA A 85 -0.40 7.33 1.74
N TYR A 86 -1.16 6.40 1.15
CA TYR A 86 -2.04 6.69 0.03
C TYR A 86 -3.21 7.61 0.42
N GLY A 87 -3.89 7.33 1.54
CA GLY A 87 -4.92 8.22 2.07
C GLY A 87 -4.39 9.61 2.38
N ALA A 88 -3.22 9.70 3.02
CA ALA A 88 -2.55 10.98 3.30
C ALA A 88 -2.20 11.73 2.00
N ALA A 89 -1.76 11.03 0.95
CA ALA A 89 -1.49 11.62 -0.35
C ALA A 89 -2.78 12.16 -1.00
N LEU A 90 -3.89 11.43 -0.93
CA LEU A 90 -5.19 11.89 -1.42
C LEU A 90 -5.65 13.16 -0.69
N SER A 91 -5.61 13.16 0.65
CA SER A 91 -5.98 14.36 1.43
C SER A 91 -5.04 15.53 1.15
N ALA A 92 -3.73 15.29 1.04
CA ALA A 92 -2.72 16.33 0.80
C ALA A 92 -2.89 16.99 -0.58
N THR A 93 -3.17 16.22 -1.63
CA THR A 93 -3.40 16.76 -2.98
C THR A 93 -4.63 17.66 -3.05
N ARG A 94 -5.69 17.30 -2.30
CA ARG A 94 -6.89 18.13 -2.17
C ARG A 94 -6.64 19.37 -1.32
N ALA A 95 -5.99 19.22 -0.17
CA ALA A 95 -5.62 20.33 0.69
C ALA A 95 -4.74 21.35 -0.07
N GLY A 96 -3.76 20.87 -0.85
CA GLY A 96 -2.93 21.72 -1.70
C GLY A 96 -3.75 22.47 -2.75
N ARG A 97 -4.75 21.83 -3.37
CA ARG A 97 -5.67 22.50 -4.30
C ARG A 97 -6.47 23.61 -3.61
N VAL A 98 -7.02 23.34 -2.42
CA VAL A 98 -7.79 24.32 -1.64
C VAL A 98 -6.94 25.54 -1.29
N VAL A 99 -5.73 25.31 -0.76
CA VAL A 99 -4.80 26.38 -0.41
C VAL A 99 -4.40 27.17 -1.64
N PHE A 100 -4.13 26.50 -2.76
CA PHE A 100 -3.75 27.17 -4.01
C PHE A 100 -4.90 28.00 -4.60
N SER A 101 -6.14 27.51 -4.58
CA SER A 101 -7.30 28.29 -5.03
C SER A 101 -7.55 29.52 -4.17
N ASP A 102 -7.35 29.42 -2.85
CA ASP A 102 -7.48 30.55 -1.94
C ASP A 102 -6.39 31.61 -2.19
N LEU A 103 -5.14 31.16 -2.37
CA LEU A 103 -4.02 32.05 -2.73
C LEU A 103 -4.22 32.80 -4.06
N LEU A 104 -4.95 32.20 -5.01
CA LEU A 104 -5.28 32.83 -6.29
C LEU A 104 -6.48 33.79 -6.22
N GLY A 105 -7.12 33.94 -5.05
CA GLY A 105 -8.21 34.89 -4.85
C GLY A 105 -9.60 34.37 -5.23
N ASP A 106 -9.75 33.07 -5.50
CA ASP A 106 -11.08 32.45 -5.70
C ASP A 106 -11.89 32.39 -4.39
N GLY A 107 -11.21 32.64 -3.25
CA GLY A 107 -11.73 32.57 -1.89
C GLY A 107 -11.99 31.14 -1.44
N LEU A 108 -11.84 30.88 -0.14
CA LEU A 108 -12.33 29.67 0.53
C LEU A 108 -13.84 29.52 0.30
N ARG A 109 -14.21 28.78 -0.76
CA ARG A 109 -15.61 28.61 -1.19
C ARG A 109 -16.49 27.90 -0.15
N LEU A 110 -15.93 27.12 0.78
CA LEU A 110 -16.66 26.58 1.94
C LEU A 110 -15.73 26.24 3.12
N ALA A 111 -16.23 26.38 4.35
CA ALA A 111 -15.64 25.82 5.57
C ALA A 111 -15.43 24.30 5.50
N THR A 112 -16.14 23.61 4.60
CA THR A 112 -16.04 22.16 4.39
C THR A 112 -14.69 21.78 3.75
N GLU A 113 -14.09 22.64 2.94
CA GLU A 113 -12.78 22.38 2.30
C GLU A 113 -11.63 22.32 3.31
N LEU A 114 -11.77 22.97 4.48
CA LEU A 114 -10.81 22.86 5.59
C LEU A 114 -10.73 21.44 6.15
N GLY A 115 -11.74 20.60 5.94
CA GLY A 115 -11.69 19.20 6.37
C GLY A 115 -10.60 18.41 5.63
N PHE A 116 -10.23 18.75 4.39
CA PHE A 116 -9.09 18.11 3.71
C PHE A 116 -7.74 18.50 4.34
N VAL A 117 -7.61 19.75 4.79
CA VAL A 117 -6.44 20.21 5.54
C VAL A 117 -6.37 19.49 6.89
N GLY A 118 -7.49 19.43 7.62
CA GLY A 118 -7.60 18.70 8.88
C GLY A 118 -7.27 17.21 8.74
N ALA A 119 -7.77 16.57 7.69
CA ALA A 119 -7.45 15.19 7.35
C ALA A 119 -5.94 15.00 7.10
N THR A 120 -5.31 15.87 6.31
CA THR A 120 -3.87 15.83 6.05
C THR A 120 -3.05 15.97 7.33
N VAL A 121 -3.41 16.93 8.18
CA VAL A 121 -2.75 17.19 9.47
C VAL A 121 -2.91 16.01 10.43
N ALA A 122 -4.03 15.28 10.38
CA ALA A 122 -4.23 14.08 11.20
C ALA A 122 -3.48 12.85 10.65
N LEU A 123 -3.50 12.64 9.33
CA LEU A 123 -2.98 11.41 8.73
C LEU A 123 -1.45 11.30 8.77
N VAL A 124 -0.72 12.42 8.75
CA VAL A 124 0.75 12.41 8.87
C VAL A 124 1.22 11.87 10.23
N PRO A 125 0.71 12.38 11.38
CA PRO A 125 0.93 11.76 12.70
C PRO A 125 0.44 10.31 12.78
N ALA A 126 -0.71 9.97 12.19
CA ALA A 126 -1.23 8.60 12.19
C ALA A 126 -0.24 7.63 11.51
N LEU A 127 0.27 8.00 10.32
CA LEU A 127 1.28 7.24 9.59
C LEU A 127 2.57 7.09 10.42
N TYR A 128 3.05 8.17 11.02
CA TYR A 128 4.23 8.14 11.87
C TYR A 128 4.05 7.22 13.11
N LEU A 129 2.89 7.28 13.76
CA LEU A 129 2.57 6.45 14.91
C LEU A 129 2.41 4.98 14.54
N ALA A 130 1.76 4.68 13.41
CA ALA A 130 1.68 3.33 12.87
C ALA A 130 3.08 2.79 12.53
N ALA A 131 3.93 3.63 11.93
CA ALA A 131 5.32 3.28 11.64
C ALA A 131 6.10 2.97 12.92
N ARG A 132 5.81 3.65 14.05
CA ARG A 132 6.35 3.34 15.38
C ARG A 132 5.72 2.14 16.10
N GLY A 133 4.73 1.48 15.50
CA GLY A 133 4.01 0.36 16.12
C GLY A 133 3.00 0.79 17.18
N ARG A 134 2.64 2.08 17.27
CA ARG A 134 1.60 2.60 18.17
C ARG A 134 0.23 2.57 17.49
N TYR A 135 -0.22 1.36 17.14
CA TYR A 135 -1.43 1.16 16.32
C TYR A 135 -2.71 1.72 16.95
N GLY A 136 -2.88 1.70 18.28
CA GLY A 136 -4.06 2.25 18.93
C GLY A 136 -4.27 3.75 18.65
N TRP A 137 -3.22 4.53 18.87
CA TRP A 137 -3.23 5.97 18.57
C TRP A 137 -3.29 6.24 17.07
N ALA A 138 -2.58 5.45 16.26
CA ALA A 138 -2.62 5.59 14.82
C ALA A 138 -4.03 5.37 14.27
N THR A 139 -4.75 4.33 14.73
CA THR A 139 -6.13 4.07 14.34
C THR A 139 -7.07 5.18 14.79
N ALA A 140 -6.93 5.67 16.03
CA ALA A 140 -7.77 6.76 16.53
C ALA A 140 -7.59 8.05 15.70
N ILE A 141 -6.34 8.44 15.44
CA ILE A 141 -6.03 9.65 14.68
C ILE A 141 -6.41 9.46 13.19
N ALA A 142 -6.19 8.28 12.62
CA ALA A 142 -6.65 7.97 11.26
C ALA A 142 -8.18 8.05 11.16
N GLY A 143 -8.91 7.61 12.20
CA GLY A 143 -10.36 7.75 12.29
C GLY A 143 -10.81 9.22 12.35
N VAL A 144 -10.09 10.07 13.08
CA VAL A 144 -10.32 11.52 13.07
C VAL A 144 -10.05 12.12 11.69
N GLY A 145 -8.94 11.76 11.04
CA GLY A 145 -8.62 12.20 9.68
C GLY A 145 -9.69 11.76 8.67
N PHE A 146 -10.16 10.52 8.77
CA PHE A 146 -11.28 10.01 7.99
C PHE A 146 -12.55 10.82 8.22
N ALA A 147 -12.92 11.11 9.48
CA ALA A 147 -14.11 11.91 9.79
C ALA A 147 -14.02 13.33 9.19
N PHE A 148 -12.86 13.99 9.29
CA PHE A 148 -12.62 15.28 8.64
C PHE A 148 -12.81 15.20 7.12
N GLU A 149 -12.27 14.16 6.50
CA GLU A 149 -12.42 13.95 5.07
C GLU A 149 -13.88 13.68 4.68
N GLN A 150 -14.62 12.87 5.44
CA GLN A 150 -16.04 12.62 5.19
C GLN A 150 -16.87 13.90 5.34
N LEU A 151 -16.62 14.70 6.38
CA LEU A 151 -17.30 16.00 6.56
C LEU A 151 -17.01 16.95 5.39
N ALA A 152 -15.75 17.01 4.93
CA ALA A 152 -15.37 17.84 3.79
C ALA A 152 -16.12 17.45 2.52
N GLN A 153 -16.24 16.15 2.28
CA GLN A 153 -16.91 15.67 1.09
C GLN A 153 -18.44 15.76 1.18
N ILE A 154 -19.04 15.48 2.34
CA ILE A 154 -20.51 15.48 2.52
C ILE A 154 -21.07 16.91 2.59
N GLY A 155 -20.32 17.84 3.17
CA GLY A 155 -20.78 19.20 3.44
C GLY A 155 -21.38 19.93 2.23
N PRO A 156 -20.73 19.95 1.05
CA PRO A 156 -21.29 20.59 -0.14
C PRO A 156 -22.62 19.99 -0.59
N HIS A 157 -22.76 18.66 -0.56
CA HIS A 157 -24.01 17.98 -0.93
C HIS A 157 -25.11 18.23 0.11
N LEU A 158 -24.78 18.19 1.40
CA LEU A 158 -25.72 18.47 2.48
C LEU A 158 -26.22 19.91 2.39
N TYR A 159 -25.32 20.88 2.16
CA TYR A 159 -25.68 22.28 1.95
C TYR A 159 -26.63 22.45 0.76
N TRP A 160 -26.31 21.83 -0.38
CA TRP A 160 -27.15 21.91 -1.57
C TRP A 160 -28.54 21.30 -1.33
N ASN A 161 -28.60 20.13 -0.69
CA ASN A 161 -29.87 19.45 -0.38
C ASN A 161 -30.71 20.25 0.63
N ILE A 162 -30.10 20.83 1.66
CA ILE A 162 -30.82 21.71 2.62
C ILE A 162 -31.37 22.93 1.90
N LYS A 163 -30.57 23.53 1.01
CA LYS A 163 -30.99 24.71 0.24
C LYS A 163 -32.18 24.40 -0.66
N TRP A 164 -32.14 23.28 -1.40
CA TRP A 164 -33.26 22.84 -2.24
C TRP A 164 -34.50 22.48 -1.42
N ALA A 165 -34.34 21.76 -0.31
CA ALA A 165 -35.44 21.38 0.57
C ALA A 165 -36.08 22.58 1.30
N ALA A 166 -35.43 23.75 1.32
CA ALA A 166 -36.04 24.98 1.83
C ALA A 166 -37.00 25.62 0.81
N GLU A 167 -36.92 25.24 -0.48
CA GLU A 167 -37.74 25.79 -1.57
C GLU A 167 -39.00 24.92 -1.82
N GLU A 168 -39.04 23.65 -1.38
CA GLU A 168 -40.18 22.74 -1.49
C GLU A 168 -40.58 22.12 -0.13
N PRO A 169 -41.88 21.85 0.14
CA PRO A 169 -42.31 21.34 1.44
C PRO A 169 -41.72 19.94 1.76
N PRO A 170 -41.35 19.69 3.03
CA PRO A 170 -40.58 18.52 3.41
C PRO A 170 -41.44 17.25 3.37
N LEU A 171 -41.19 16.38 2.39
CA LEU A 171 -41.57 14.98 2.48
C LEU A 171 -40.63 14.29 3.47
N THR A 172 -41.17 13.74 4.56
CA THR A 172 -40.42 12.97 5.57
C THR A 172 -39.66 11.77 4.98
N GLU A 173 -40.04 11.30 3.79
CA GLU A 173 -39.32 10.27 3.02
C GLU A 173 -38.01 10.78 2.41
N GLY A 174 -37.85 12.09 2.19
CA GLY A 174 -36.69 12.68 1.51
C GLY A 174 -35.38 12.51 2.27
N TRP A 175 -35.37 12.58 3.60
CA TRP A 175 -34.12 12.49 4.39
C TRP A 175 -33.47 11.11 4.33
N ALA A 176 -34.28 10.03 4.39
CA ALA A 176 -33.79 8.67 4.27
C ALA A 176 -33.15 8.44 2.89
N GLN A 177 -33.81 8.92 1.83
CA GLN A 177 -33.33 8.81 0.46
C GLN A 177 -32.04 9.63 0.22
N ILE A 178 -31.95 10.85 0.78
CA ILE A 178 -30.74 11.68 0.73
C ILE A 178 -29.57 10.97 1.42
N SER A 179 -29.78 10.40 2.61
CA SER A 179 -28.72 9.70 3.33
C SER A 179 -28.20 8.46 2.59
N TRP A 180 -29.09 7.76 1.88
CA TRP A 180 -28.75 6.60 1.07
C TRP A 180 -27.92 6.98 -0.16
N HIS A 181 -28.35 7.98 -0.93
CA HIS A 181 -27.59 8.44 -2.11
C HIS A 181 -26.20 8.96 -1.75
N LEU A 182 -26.08 9.68 -0.63
CA LEU A 182 -24.76 10.11 -0.13
C LEU A 182 -23.86 8.93 0.20
N LEU A 183 -24.40 7.85 0.77
CA LEU A 183 -23.62 6.64 1.04
C LEU A 183 -23.23 5.92 -0.25
N GLU A 184 -24.15 5.82 -1.22
CA GLU A 184 -23.88 5.18 -2.51
C GLU A 184 -22.75 5.88 -3.27
N ASP A 185 -22.82 7.21 -3.38
CA ASP A 185 -21.76 8.02 -4.01
C ASP A 185 -20.40 7.81 -3.32
N ARG A 186 -20.40 7.67 -1.99
CA ARG A 186 -19.16 7.44 -1.21
C ARG A 186 -18.58 6.06 -1.45
N LEU A 187 -19.42 5.03 -1.48
CA LEU A 187 -18.98 3.67 -1.74
C LEU A 187 -18.39 3.52 -3.16
N ALA A 188 -18.84 4.34 -4.11
CA ALA A 188 -18.29 4.39 -5.46
C ALA A 188 -17.08 5.34 -5.61
N ASP A 189 -16.78 6.20 -4.65
CA ASP A 189 -15.57 7.03 -4.67
C ASP A 189 -14.36 6.21 -4.21
N TYR A 190 -13.38 5.99 -5.11
CA TYR A 190 -12.15 5.26 -4.78
C TYR A 190 -11.38 5.87 -3.60
N LYS A 191 -11.61 7.14 -3.29
CA LYS A 191 -10.91 7.89 -2.23
C LYS A 191 -11.41 7.54 -0.84
N PHE A 192 -12.61 6.96 -0.75
CA PHE A 192 -13.19 6.49 0.51
C PHE A 192 -12.44 5.28 1.09
N TRP A 193 -12.00 4.37 0.21
CA TRP A 193 -11.54 3.05 0.61
C TRP A 193 -10.15 2.98 1.27
N PRO A 194 -9.12 3.77 0.89
CA PRO A 194 -7.78 3.62 1.44
C PRO A 194 -7.74 3.73 2.97
N LEU A 195 -8.38 4.75 3.54
CA LEU A 195 -8.41 4.97 4.99
C LEU A 195 -9.23 3.90 5.72
N THR A 196 -10.39 3.53 5.16
CA THR A 196 -11.24 2.47 5.71
C THR A 196 -10.48 1.14 5.77
N LEU A 197 -9.84 0.76 4.66
CA LEU A 197 -9.02 -0.45 4.59
C LEU A 197 -7.80 -0.37 5.52
N ALA A 198 -7.15 0.79 5.63
CA ALA A 198 -6.03 0.98 6.55
C ALA A 198 -6.45 0.74 8.01
N VAL A 199 -7.58 1.32 8.43
CA VAL A 199 -8.15 1.14 9.77
C VAL A 199 -8.47 -0.33 10.03
N LEU A 200 -9.11 -1.02 9.06
CA LEU A 200 -9.43 -2.44 9.16
C LEU A 200 -8.17 -3.32 9.28
N LEU A 201 -7.13 -3.03 8.50
CA LEU A 201 -5.85 -3.76 8.57
C LEU A 201 -5.09 -3.47 9.88
N MET A 202 -5.32 -2.33 10.54
CA MET A 202 -4.71 -2.05 11.84
C MET A 202 -5.38 -2.82 12.99
N LEU A 203 -6.63 -3.26 12.87
CA LEU A 203 -7.34 -4.01 13.93
C LEU A 203 -6.60 -5.26 14.42
N PRO A 204 -6.10 -6.18 13.57
CA PRO A 204 -5.32 -7.33 14.05
C PRO A 204 -4.00 -6.91 14.73
N LEU A 205 -3.43 -5.77 14.34
CA LEU A 205 -2.18 -5.24 14.92
C LEU A 205 -2.38 -4.64 16.31
N LEU A 206 -3.60 -4.23 16.65
CA LEU A 206 -3.94 -3.79 18.02
C LEU A 206 -3.76 -4.93 19.03
N ARG A 207 -4.05 -6.17 18.62
CA ARG A 207 -3.95 -7.35 19.47
C ARG A 207 -2.53 -7.91 19.56
N ARG A 208 -1.69 -7.68 18.55
CA ARG A 208 -0.33 -8.23 18.46
C ARG A 208 0.68 -7.15 18.08
N ARG A 209 1.44 -6.68 19.06
CA ARG A 209 2.51 -5.70 18.85
C ARG A 209 3.71 -6.37 18.20
N LEU A 210 3.94 -6.12 16.92
CA LEU A 210 5.18 -6.49 16.24
C LEU A 210 6.31 -5.55 16.65
N ALA A 211 7.50 -6.10 16.90
CA ALA A 211 8.72 -5.32 17.05
C ALA A 211 8.98 -4.53 15.76
N VAL A 212 9.39 -3.26 15.90
CA VAL A 212 9.66 -2.39 14.77
C VAL A 212 11.16 -2.20 14.59
N PRO A 213 11.77 -2.81 13.57
CA PRO A 213 13.11 -2.42 13.16
C PRO A 213 13.03 -1.13 12.32
N GLY A 214 13.80 -0.11 12.72
CA GLY A 214 14.12 1.05 11.86
C GLY A 214 13.53 2.40 12.28
N THR A 215 13.97 3.44 11.56
CA THR A 215 13.56 4.83 11.81
C THR A 215 12.22 5.13 11.13
N PRO A 216 11.18 5.49 11.89
CA PRO A 216 9.81 5.67 11.37
C PRO A 216 9.67 6.85 10.39
N LEU A 217 10.65 7.75 10.34
CA LEU A 217 10.60 8.95 9.51
C LEU A 217 10.67 8.66 8.00
N TRP A 218 11.32 7.57 7.57
CA TRP A 218 11.38 7.21 6.15
C TRP A 218 10.00 6.92 5.55
N TRP A 219 9.04 6.49 6.37
CA TRP A 219 7.66 6.30 5.93
C TRP A 219 6.96 7.60 5.52
N LEU A 220 7.43 8.76 5.98
CA LEU A 220 6.89 10.04 5.53
C LEU A 220 7.20 10.32 4.05
N LEU A 221 8.30 9.76 3.51
CA LEU A 221 8.59 9.83 2.08
C LEU A 221 7.62 8.99 1.23
N ALA A 222 6.88 8.05 1.84
CA ALA A 222 5.87 7.29 1.12
C ALA A 222 4.71 8.19 0.66
N VAL A 223 4.42 9.29 1.36
CA VAL A 223 3.34 10.22 0.98
C VAL A 223 3.61 10.91 -0.37
N PRO A 224 4.71 11.66 -0.58
CA PRO A 224 4.98 12.25 -1.89
C PRO A 224 5.18 11.21 -2.97
N LEU A 225 5.72 10.03 -2.63
CA LEU A 225 5.84 8.93 -3.58
C LEU A 225 4.46 8.40 -4.01
N SER A 226 3.51 8.30 -3.08
CA SER A 226 2.12 7.92 -3.37
C SER A 226 1.41 8.95 -4.26
N VAL A 227 1.67 10.25 -4.09
CA VAL A 227 1.13 11.28 -5.01
C VAL A 227 1.57 11.05 -6.44
N LEU A 228 2.82 10.64 -6.65
CA LEU A 228 3.40 10.40 -7.98
C LEU A 228 2.97 9.05 -8.58
N LEU A 229 2.96 7.98 -7.77
CA LEU A 229 2.79 6.61 -8.25
C LEU A 229 1.35 6.13 -8.27
N LEU A 230 0.48 6.67 -7.42
CA LEU A 230 -0.88 6.19 -7.24
C LEU A 230 -1.90 7.15 -7.87
N PRO A 231 -3.09 6.65 -8.26
CA PRO A 231 -4.17 7.51 -8.74
C PRO A 231 -4.54 8.53 -7.67
N THR A 232 -4.25 9.79 -7.90
CA THR A 232 -4.64 10.88 -7.01
C THR A 232 -5.31 12.00 -7.80
N ASP A 233 -5.97 12.90 -7.09
CA ASP A 233 -6.59 14.08 -7.68
C ASP A 233 -5.56 15.04 -8.31
N PHE A 234 -4.28 14.88 -7.98
CA PHE A 234 -3.18 15.60 -8.60
C PHE A 234 -2.51 14.71 -9.64
N ASN A 235 -2.90 14.89 -10.90
CA ASN A 235 -2.30 14.16 -12.01
C ASN A 235 -0.96 14.78 -12.44
N ALA A 236 0.05 14.68 -11.56
CA ALA A 236 1.40 15.18 -11.82
C ALA A 236 2.05 14.53 -13.05
N THR A 237 1.64 13.30 -13.37
CA THR A 237 2.34 12.44 -14.33
C THR A 237 1.65 12.38 -15.70
N LEU A 238 0.92 13.42 -16.12
CA LEU A 238 0.32 13.47 -17.47
C LEU A 238 -0.56 12.24 -17.82
N ARG A 239 -1.34 11.73 -16.85
CA ARG A 239 -2.19 10.51 -16.95
C ARG A 239 -1.43 9.18 -16.90
N TRP A 240 -0.15 9.18 -16.50
CA TRP A 240 0.63 7.94 -16.34
C TRP A 240 0.34 7.14 -15.06
N GLN A 241 -0.43 7.69 -14.11
CA GLN A 241 -0.68 7.05 -12.80
C GLN A 241 -1.21 5.60 -12.88
N PRO A 242 -2.11 5.21 -13.81
CA PRO A 242 -2.53 3.82 -13.94
C PRO A 242 -1.38 2.87 -14.33
N PHE A 243 -0.47 3.34 -15.19
CA PHE A 243 0.72 2.59 -15.58
C PHE A 243 1.73 2.53 -14.44
N ALA A 244 1.86 3.60 -13.64
CA ALA A 244 2.71 3.63 -12.46
C ALA A 244 2.25 2.61 -11.40
N LEU A 245 0.95 2.57 -11.07
CA LEU A 245 0.40 1.55 -10.18
C LEU A 245 0.64 0.13 -10.73
N THR A 246 0.43 -0.07 -12.03
CA THR A 246 0.71 -1.36 -12.68
C THR A 246 2.19 -1.73 -12.55
N ALA A 247 3.11 -0.79 -12.77
CA ALA A 247 4.55 -0.99 -12.61
C ALA A 247 4.93 -1.31 -11.15
N VAL A 248 4.31 -0.65 -10.16
CA VAL A 248 4.48 -0.96 -8.73
C VAL A 248 4.02 -2.40 -8.44
N CYS A 249 2.86 -2.81 -8.94
CA CYS A 249 2.36 -4.17 -8.77
C CYS A 249 3.26 -5.22 -9.43
N LEU A 250 3.76 -4.97 -10.64
CA LEU A 250 4.70 -5.86 -11.32
C LEU A 250 6.04 -5.93 -10.59
N GLY A 251 6.57 -4.79 -10.12
CA GLY A 251 7.76 -4.73 -9.30
C GLY A 251 7.61 -5.50 -7.99
N ALA A 252 6.46 -5.37 -7.33
CA ALA A 252 6.14 -6.11 -6.11
C ALA A 252 5.98 -7.62 -6.34
N LEU A 253 5.40 -8.01 -7.48
CA LEU A 253 5.32 -9.41 -7.89
C LEU A 253 6.71 -9.99 -8.11
N ALA A 254 7.59 -9.27 -8.81
CA ALA A 254 8.99 -9.68 -8.99
C ALA A 254 9.75 -9.72 -7.65
N TRP A 255 9.53 -8.74 -6.77
CA TRP A 255 10.15 -8.70 -5.46
C TRP A 255 9.59 -9.75 -4.49
N SER A 256 8.40 -10.30 -4.74
CA SER A 256 7.82 -11.36 -3.90
C SER A 256 8.72 -12.61 -3.84
N PHE A 257 9.50 -12.87 -4.89
CA PHE A 257 10.52 -13.93 -4.91
C PHE A 257 11.67 -13.68 -3.93
N VAL A 258 11.92 -12.43 -3.55
CA VAL A 258 12.89 -12.02 -2.53
C VAL A 258 12.20 -12.00 -1.17
N ASP A 259 11.07 -11.31 -1.08
CA ASP A 259 10.30 -11.16 0.14
C ASP A 259 8.81 -11.27 -0.16
N ALA A 260 8.23 -12.42 0.21
CA ALA A 260 6.83 -12.73 -0.04
C ALA A 260 5.86 -11.74 0.62
N ARG A 261 6.31 -11.05 1.69
CA ARG A 261 5.51 -10.05 2.40
C ARG A 261 5.23 -8.84 1.54
N VAL A 262 6.14 -8.48 0.63
CA VAL A 262 5.98 -7.30 -0.25
C VAL A 262 4.82 -7.51 -1.22
N GLY A 263 4.71 -8.71 -1.81
CA GLY A 263 3.57 -9.03 -2.69
C GLY A 263 2.23 -8.91 -1.94
N LEU A 264 2.14 -9.50 -0.75
CA LEU A 264 0.97 -9.43 0.12
C LEU A 264 0.63 -7.99 0.52
N ALA A 265 1.63 -7.20 0.88
CA ALA A 265 1.45 -5.82 1.31
C ALA A 265 1.05 -4.89 0.16
N VAL A 266 1.59 -5.09 -1.05
CA VAL A 266 1.24 -4.26 -2.22
C VAL A 266 -0.12 -4.64 -2.79
N ALA A 267 -0.59 -5.88 -2.58
CA ALA A 267 -1.89 -6.33 -3.04
C ALA A 267 -3.07 -5.48 -2.54
N VAL A 268 -2.91 -4.73 -1.45
CA VAL A 268 -4.01 -3.88 -0.94
C VAL A 268 -4.16 -2.56 -1.68
N LEU A 269 -3.16 -2.10 -2.42
CA LEU A 269 -3.20 -0.84 -3.18
C LEU A 269 -4.22 -0.83 -4.35
N PRO A 270 -4.42 -1.91 -5.12
CA PRO A 270 -5.48 -1.97 -6.11
C PRO A 270 -6.91 -2.18 -5.55
N LEU A 271 -7.07 -2.57 -4.28
CA LEU A 271 -8.39 -2.81 -3.69
C LEU A 271 -9.35 -1.59 -3.75
N PRO A 272 -8.91 -0.35 -3.43
CA PRO A 272 -9.75 0.84 -3.58
C PRO A 272 -10.38 1.00 -4.97
N LEU A 273 -9.62 0.71 -6.03
CA LEU A 273 -10.12 0.80 -7.41
C LEU A 273 -11.12 -0.32 -7.72
N PHE A 274 -10.83 -1.53 -7.24
CA PHE A 274 -11.76 -2.65 -7.38
C PHE A 274 -13.10 -2.38 -6.67
N LEU A 275 -13.06 -1.88 -5.43
CA LEU A 275 -14.25 -1.57 -4.64
C LEU A 275 -15.06 -0.43 -5.25
N GLN A 276 -14.40 0.62 -5.76
CA GLN A 276 -15.06 1.65 -6.57
C GLN A 276 -15.78 1.03 -7.78
N GLY A 277 -15.10 0.16 -8.52
CA GLY A 277 -15.66 -0.49 -9.70
C GLY A 277 -16.91 -1.32 -9.37
N LEU A 278 -16.91 -2.03 -8.25
CA LEU A 278 -18.08 -2.72 -7.73
C LEU A 278 -19.20 -1.75 -7.36
N GLY A 279 -18.88 -0.64 -6.69
CA GLY A 279 -19.83 0.41 -6.35
C GLY A 279 -20.59 0.93 -7.58
N HIS A 280 -19.87 1.36 -8.61
CA HIS A 280 -20.49 1.83 -9.85
C HIS A 280 -21.33 0.77 -10.57
N ARG A 281 -20.96 -0.51 -10.47
CA ARG A 281 -21.66 -1.59 -11.17
C ARG A 281 -22.95 -2.01 -10.48
N TYR A 282 -22.95 -2.04 -9.14
CA TYR A 282 -24.02 -2.66 -8.37
C TYR A 282 -24.94 -1.66 -7.65
N LEU A 283 -24.54 -0.40 -7.47
CA LEU A 283 -25.37 0.59 -6.82
C LEU A 283 -26.39 1.19 -7.80
N PRO A 284 -27.70 1.11 -7.51
CA PRO A 284 -28.76 1.51 -8.44
C PRO A 284 -28.67 2.95 -8.95
N SER A 285 -28.31 3.90 -8.08
CA SER A 285 -28.20 5.32 -8.42
C SER A 285 -27.07 5.65 -9.41
N LEU A 286 -26.11 4.74 -9.58
CA LEU A 286 -24.93 4.92 -10.42
C LEU A 286 -24.99 4.10 -11.72
N GLN A 287 -26.10 3.39 -11.94
CA GLN A 287 -26.33 2.64 -13.17
C GLN A 287 -26.50 3.61 -14.34
N GLY A 288 -25.50 3.68 -15.22
CA GLY A 288 -25.47 4.60 -16.36
C GLY A 288 -24.08 5.18 -16.63
N ASN A 289 -23.19 5.11 -15.65
CA ASN A 289 -21.77 5.40 -15.88
C ASN A 289 -21.13 4.16 -16.55
N ASP A 290 -20.65 4.31 -17.78
CA ASP A 290 -19.96 3.26 -18.55
C ASP A 290 -18.59 2.93 -17.95
N TYR A 291 -18.57 2.44 -16.71
CA TYR A 291 -17.39 1.79 -16.16
C TYR A 291 -17.15 0.51 -16.93
N SER A 292 -16.06 0.47 -17.67
CA SER A 292 -15.68 -0.71 -18.43
C SER A 292 -15.51 -1.89 -17.46
N VAL A 293 -16.02 -3.06 -17.84
CA VAL A 293 -15.83 -4.30 -17.07
C VAL A 293 -14.33 -4.54 -16.80
N SER A 294 -13.45 -4.09 -17.70
CA SER A 294 -12.00 -4.12 -17.52
C SER A 294 -11.50 -3.30 -16.34
N ALA A 295 -12.11 -2.16 -16.01
CA ALA A 295 -11.72 -1.33 -14.86
C ALA A 295 -12.00 -2.03 -13.51
N ILE A 296 -12.93 -2.99 -13.48
CA ILE A 296 -13.24 -3.81 -12.31
C ILE A 296 -12.34 -5.06 -12.27
N ILE A 297 -12.26 -5.78 -13.39
CA ILE A 297 -11.55 -7.06 -13.46
C ILE A 297 -10.04 -6.89 -13.29
N ALA A 298 -9.44 -5.86 -13.91
CA ALA A 298 -7.98 -5.68 -13.87
C ALA A 298 -7.42 -5.54 -12.43
N PRO A 299 -7.91 -4.61 -11.57
CA PRO A 299 -7.41 -4.51 -10.20
C PRO A 299 -7.73 -5.77 -9.37
N ALA A 300 -8.86 -6.43 -9.61
CA ALA A 300 -9.21 -7.68 -8.93
C ALA A 300 -8.21 -8.81 -9.24
N VAL A 301 -7.89 -9.00 -10.52
CA VAL A 301 -6.93 -10.01 -10.98
C VAL A 301 -5.54 -9.71 -10.44
N VAL A 302 -5.07 -8.46 -10.51
CA VAL A 302 -3.77 -8.06 -9.96
C VAL A 302 -3.69 -8.33 -8.47
N THR A 303 -4.73 -7.97 -7.72
CA THR A 303 -4.84 -8.26 -6.28
C THR A 303 -4.75 -9.76 -6.01
N ALA A 304 -5.55 -10.57 -6.72
CA ALA A 304 -5.60 -12.01 -6.55
C ALA A 304 -4.25 -12.68 -6.87
N VAL A 305 -3.58 -12.27 -7.94
CA VAL A 305 -2.26 -12.78 -8.33
C VAL A 305 -1.21 -12.46 -7.27
N LEU A 306 -1.18 -11.24 -6.75
CA LEU A 306 -0.23 -10.84 -5.69
C LEU A 306 -0.48 -11.61 -4.38
N ILE A 307 -1.75 -11.77 -3.98
CA ILE A 307 -2.12 -12.55 -2.79
C ILE A 307 -1.73 -14.02 -2.97
N ALA A 308 -2.05 -14.62 -4.10
CA ALA A 308 -1.75 -16.03 -4.39
C ALA A 308 -0.24 -16.28 -4.41
N ALA A 309 0.53 -15.43 -5.12
CA ALA A 309 1.98 -15.52 -5.18
C ALA A 309 2.60 -15.36 -3.78
N GLY A 310 2.20 -14.33 -3.03
CA GLY A 310 2.65 -14.10 -1.67
C GLY A 310 2.34 -15.27 -0.74
N ALA A 311 1.12 -15.80 -0.76
CA ALA A 311 0.70 -16.91 0.09
C ALA A 311 1.46 -18.21 -0.20
N VAL A 312 1.67 -18.54 -1.49
CA VAL A 312 2.46 -19.71 -1.89
C VAL A 312 3.92 -19.56 -1.45
N LEU A 313 4.50 -18.37 -1.63
CA LEU A 313 5.90 -18.11 -1.28
C LEU A 313 6.12 -18.10 0.24
N VAL A 314 5.21 -17.51 1.03
CA VAL A 314 5.26 -17.60 2.50
C VAL A 314 5.18 -19.06 2.97
N ARG A 315 4.29 -19.87 2.39
CA ARG A 315 4.19 -21.30 2.73
C ARG A 315 5.43 -22.08 2.37
N ARG A 316 6.08 -21.77 1.24
CA ARG A 316 7.35 -22.39 0.85
C ARG A 316 8.48 -22.00 1.79
N GLN A 317 8.56 -20.72 2.16
CA GLN A 317 9.57 -20.21 3.09
C GLN A 317 9.43 -20.82 4.49
N ALA A 318 8.21 -21.12 4.94
CA ALA A 318 7.99 -21.74 6.24
C ALA A 318 8.34 -23.25 6.31
N ARG A 319 8.60 -23.90 5.16
CA ARG A 319 9.00 -25.31 5.09
C ARG A 319 10.52 -25.51 5.00
N LEU A 320 11.27 -24.44 4.74
CA LEU A 320 12.72 -24.41 4.65
C LEU A 320 13.31 -24.03 6.01
#